data_AF-G0LKW0-F1
#
_entry.id   AF-G0LKW0-F1
#
_cell.length_a   1.000
_cell.length_b   1.000
_cell.length_c   1.000
_cell.angle_alpha   90.00
_cell.angle_beta   90.00
_cell.angle_gamma   90.00
#
_symmetry.space_group_name_H-M   'P 1'
#
loop_
_entity.id
_entity.type
_entity.pdbx_description
1 polymer ?
#
loop_
_entity_poly.entity_id
_entity_poly.type
_entity_poly.pdbx_seq_one_letter_code
_entity_poly.pdbx_strand_id
1 'polypeptide(L)'
;MASDQSSMTDSFEGMATAWIESSTAVSKNMAQMYSNIAAANRELWSQTMAPADSPSRESGDDSIAYSKSSWTTVQSVDTVAELEVSDEVVFRKELTDSDVHAFADISGDTNRLHLDDEFASDTRFGRRIVHGTLASGLISSALARLPGMIVYLSQDLDFERPVDIGTTVEATVRVAETLDGDRYRLDTTVQTEDGTTVIDGEAIVLIDTPPAPETDADADADASTTE
;
A
#
# COMPACT_ATOMS: atom_id res chain seq x y z
N MET A 1 -67.24 23.82 7.55
CA MET A 1 -66.10 24.25 8.37
C MET A 1 -65.20 23.06 8.57
N ALA A 2 -63.93 23.23 8.18
CA ALA A 2 -62.74 22.42 8.50
C ALA A 2 -62.82 20.90 8.29
N SER A 3 -62.23 20.42 7.19
CA SER A 3 -61.14 19.42 7.22
C SER A 3 -60.81 18.94 5.80
N ASP A 4 -60.12 19.78 5.02
CA ASP A 4 -59.54 19.41 3.72
C ASP A 4 -58.08 19.91 3.65
N GLN A 5 -57.29 19.47 4.63
CA GLN A 5 -55.82 19.62 4.63
C GLN A 5 -55.09 18.36 5.14
N SER A 6 -55.81 17.28 5.49
CA SER A 6 -55.20 16.05 6.04
C SER A 6 -54.83 15.01 4.97
N SER A 7 -55.51 14.98 3.82
CA SER A 7 -55.31 13.90 2.84
C SER A 7 -54.05 14.08 1.97
N MET A 8 -53.60 15.33 1.78
CA MET A 8 -52.38 15.62 1.03
C MET A 8 -51.10 15.41 1.85
N THR A 9 -51.14 15.56 3.18
CA THR A 9 -49.99 15.31 4.06
C THR A 9 -49.74 13.81 4.25
N ASP A 10 -50.80 12.99 4.40
CA ASP A 10 -50.69 11.52 4.49
C ASP A 10 -50.15 10.89 3.19
N SER A 11 -50.51 11.47 2.04
CA SER A 11 -50.05 10.99 0.73
C SER A 11 -48.56 11.25 0.49
N PHE A 12 -48.00 12.31 1.11
CA PHE A 12 -46.58 12.66 0.99
C PHE A 12 -45.70 11.87 1.97
N GLU A 13 -46.18 11.61 3.18
CA GLU A 13 -45.48 10.76 4.16
C GLU A 13 -45.42 9.30 3.68
N GLY A 14 -46.53 8.75 3.14
CA GLY A 14 -46.56 7.39 2.61
C GLY A 14 -45.59 7.17 1.42
N MET A 15 -45.42 8.18 0.55
CA MET A 15 -44.43 8.10 -0.53
C MET A 15 -42.99 8.23 -0.03
N ALA A 16 -42.73 9.04 1.00
CA ALA A 16 -41.41 9.18 1.60
C ALA A 16 -40.97 7.91 2.33
N THR A 17 -41.87 7.27 3.08
CA THR A 17 -41.60 5.99 3.75
C THR A 17 -41.37 4.87 2.74
N ALA A 18 -42.19 4.79 1.67
CA ALA A 18 -41.97 3.83 0.59
C ALA A 18 -40.64 4.07 -0.15
N TRP A 19 -40.23 5.34 -0.35
CA TRP A 19 -38.92 5.67 -0.93
C TRP A 19 -37.75 5.26 -0.02
N ILE A 20 -37.84 5.48 1.28
CA ILE A 20 -36.80 5.10 2.26
C ILE A 20 -36.71 3.58 2.45
N GLU A 21 -37.85 2.88 2.48
CA GLU A 21 -37.88 1.42 2.55
C GLU A 21 -37.36 0.78 1.28
N SER A 22 -37.71 1.35 0.11
CA SER A 22 -37.19 0.88 -1.18
C SER A 22 -35.68 1.12 -1.31
N SER A 23 -35.17 2.27 -0.86
CA SER A 23 -33.73 2.55 -0.88
C SER A 23 -32.97 1.64 0.08
N THR A 24 -33.50 1.40 1.28
CA THR A 24 -32.86 0.52 2.27
C THR A 24 -32.87 -0.94 1.81
N ALA A 25 -33.95 -1.40 1.16
CA ALA A 25 -34.03 -2.76 0.62
C ALA A 25 -33.11 -2.95 -0.60
N VAL A 26 -33.03 -1.97 -1.50
CA VAL A 26 -32.09 -1.96 -2.64
C VAL A 26 -30.64 -1.94 -2.14
N SER A 27 -30.32 -1.15 -1.11
CA SER A 27 -28.99 -1.12 -0.50
C SER A 27 -28.61 -2.43 0.17
N LYS A 28 -29.53 -3.10 0.88
CA LYS A 28 -29.26 -4.42 1.49
C LYS A 28 -29.08 -5.52 0.45
N ASN A 29 -29.90 -5.52 -0.60
CA ASN A 29 -29.77 -6.47 -1.71
C ASN A 29 -28.48 -6.22 -2.51
N MET A 30 -28.07 -4.96 -2.71
CA MET A 30 -26.76 -4.64 -3.29
C MET A 30 -25.61 -5.06 -2.38
N ALA A 31 -25.67 -4.78 -1.07
CA ALA A 31 -24.62 -5.19 -0.14
C ALA A 31 -24.47 -6.72 -0.09
N GLN A 32 -25.58 -7.46 -0.14
CA GLN A 32 -25.56 -8.91 -0.28
C GLN A 32 -25.06 -9.37 -1.65
N MET A 33 -25.38 -8.65 -2.73
CA MET A 33 -24.82 -8.93 -4.06
C MET A 33 -23.31 -8.70 -4.09
N TYR A 34 -22.80 -7.62 -3.48
CA TYR A 34 -21.37 -7.35 -3.32
C TYR A 34 -20.69 -8.39 -2.43
N SER A 35 -21.32 -8.84 -1.33
CA SER A 35 -20.75 -9.90 -0.49
C SER A 35 -20.73 -11.24 -1.20
N ASN A 36 -21.77 -11.55 -1.99
CA ASN A 36 -21.86 -12.78 -2.76
C ASN A 36 -20.92 -12.77 -3.98
N ILE A 37 -20.74 -11.63 -4.64
CA ILE A 37 -19.73 -11.43 -5.69
C ILE A 37 -18.33 -11.47 -5.09
N ALA A 38 -18.10 -10.90 -3.90
CA ALA A 38 -16.81 -11.00 -3.20
C ALA A 38 -16.52 -12.43 -2.74
N ALA A 39 -17.53 -13.18 -2.30
CA ALA A 39 -17.39 -14.60 -1.95
C ALA A 39 -17.16 -15.48 -3.18
N ALA A 40 -17.94 -15.29 -4.24
CA ALA A 40 -17.76 -15.98 -5.52
C ALA A 40 -16.43 -15.62 -6.18
N ASN A 41 -16.00 -14.36 -6.10
CA ASN A 41 -14.66 -13.94 -6.51
C ASN A 41 -13.62 -14.65 -5.64
N ARG A 42 -13.69 -14.63 -4.29
CA ARG A 42 -12.72 -15.35 -3.43
C ARG A 42 -12.61 -16.82 -3.79
N GLU A 43 -13.73 -17.47 -4.09
CA GLU A 43 -13.76 -18.88 -4.44
C GLU A 43 -13.21 -19.14 -5.85
N LEU A 44 -13.52 -18.28 -6.83
CA LEU A 44 -12.89 -18.29 -8.17
C LEU A 44 -11.38 -17.99 -8.10
N TRP A 45 -10.94 -17.02 -7.29
CA TRP A 45 -9.52 -16.70 -7.07
C TRP A 45 -8.77 -17.91 -6.46
N SER A 46 -9.42 -18.67 -5.57
CA SER A 46 -8.85 -19.89 -4.98
C SER A 46 -8.77 -21.07 -5.95
N GLN A 47 -9.69 -21.14 -6.93
CA GLN A 47 -9.78 -22.27 -7.86
C GLN A 47 -9.05 -22.04 -9.18
N THR A 48 -8.81 -20.78 -9.58
CA THR A 48 -8.24 -20.45 -10.90
C THR A 48 -6.74 -20.15 -10.84
N MET A 49 -6.17 -19.90 -9.66
CA MET A 49 -4.72 -19.74 -9.46
C MET A 49 -4.12 -20.97 -8.78
N ALA A 50 -3.90 -22.03 -9.54
CA ALA A 50 -2.68 -22.81 -9.32
C ALA A 50 -1.50 -21.84 -9.53
N PRO A 51 -0.47 -21.84 -8.66
CA PRO A 51 0.49 -20.76 -8.61
C PRO A 51 1.24 -20.66 -9.93
N ALA A 52 1.01 -19.56 -10.67
CA ALA A 52 1.97 -19.09 -11.64
C ALA A 52 3.25 -18.81 -10.86
N ASP A 53 4.31 -19.57 -11.16
CA ASP A 53 5.66 -19.49 -10.59
C ASP A 53 5.73 -18.75 -9.26
N SER A 54 5.59 -19.48 -8.15
CA SER A 54 5.95 -18.91 -6.85
C SER A 54 7.36 -18.35 -6.95
N PRO A 55 7.56 -17.01 -6.96
CA PRO A 55 8.90 -16.48 -6.86
C PRO A 55 9.43 -17.01 -5.53
N SER A 56 10.67 -17.49 -5.52
CA SER A 56 11.36 -17.93 -4.30
C SER A 56 11.16 -16.87 -3.21
N ARG A 57 10.28 -17.18 -2.25
CA ARG A 57 9.95 -16.33 -1.10
C ARG A 57 10.94 -16.70 -0.01
N GLU A 58 11.95 -15.87 0.17
CA GLU A 58 12.87 -15.96 1.30
C GLU A 58 12.77 -14.64 2.07
N SER A 59 12.47 -14.72 3.36
CA SER A 59 12.51 -13.59 4.30
C SER A 59 13.44 -13.97 5.46
N GLY A 60 14.45 -13.14 5.71
CA GLY A 60 15.37 -13.26 6.86
C GLY A 60 15.06 -12.29 8.00
N ASP A 61 14.02 -11.46 7.85
CA ASP A 61 13.57 -10.47 8.83
C ASP A 61 12.09 -10.74 9.18
N ASP A 62 11.77 -10.72 10.48
CA ASP A 62 10.44 -11.08 11.00
C ASP A 62 9.36 -10.04 10.65
N SER A 63 9.75 -8.82 10.25
CA SER A 63 8.81 -7.73 9.94
C SER A 63 8.28 -7.74 8.49
N ILE A 64 8.90 -8.53 7.58
CA ILE A 64 8.55 -8.57 6.16
C ILE A 64 7.95 -9.92 5.77
N ALA A 65 6.68 -9.90 5.37
CA ALA A 65 5.96 -11.12 5.01
C ALA A 65 6.50 -11.84 3.74
N TYR A 66 7.10 -11.11 2.79
CA TYR A 66 7.72 -11.72 1.60
C TYR A 66 8.69 -10.77 0.87
N SER A 67 9.59 -11.36 0.08
CA SER A 67 10.39 -10.67 -0.93
C SER A 67 10.29 -11.38 -2.29
N LYS A 68 10.69 -10.71 -3.37
CA LYS A 68 10.83 -11.31 -4.71
C LYS A 68 12.31 -11.40 -5.07
N SER A 69 12.70 -12.42 -5.82
CA SER A 69 14.08 -12.62 -6.28
C SER A 69 14.61 -11.50 -7.18
N SER A 70 13.73 -10.77 -7.86
CA SER A 70 14.10 -9.61 -8.67
C SER A 70 14.32 -8.34 -7.87
N TRP A 71 14.05 -8.34 -6.56
CA TRP A 71 14.28 -7.21 -5.68
C TRP A 71 15.63 -7.35 -5.00
N THR A 72 16.30 -6.23 -4.79
CA THR A 72 17.53 -6.22 -4.00
C THR A 72 17.39 -5.27 -2.83
N THR A 73 18.06 -5.63 -1.74
CA THR A 73 18.11 -4.86 -0.51
C THR A 73 19.53 -4.90 0.03
N VAL A 74 20.02 -3.75 0.46
CA VAL A 74 21.26 -3.63 1.22
C VAL A 74 20.94 -2.80 2.45
N GLN A 75 21.36 -3.25 3.62
CA GLN A 75 21.21 -2.53 4.88
C GLN A 75 22.57 -2.46 5.58
N SER A 76 22.86 -1.33 6.23
CA SER A 76 24.10 -1.18 7.01
C SER A 76 24.00 -1.79 8.41
N VAL A 77 22.77 -2.05 8.89
CA VAL A 77 22.47 -2.46 10.25
C VAL A 77 21.31 -3.46 10.28
N ASP A 78 21.37 -4.42 11.20
CA ASP A 78 20.40 -5.51 11.32
C ASP A 78 19.46 -5.38 12.53
N THR A 79 19.80 -4.58 13.54
CA THR A 79 19.03 -4.48 14.79
C THR A 79 18.78 -3.04 15.22
N VAL A 80 17.65 -2.80 15.91
CA VAL A 80 17.29 -1.46 16.42
C VAL A 80 18.30 -0.97 17.45
N ALA A 81 18.88 -1.88 18.24
CA ALA A 81 19.84 -1.55 19.28
C ALA A 81 21.19 -1.04 18.73
N GLU A 82 21.50 -1.36 17.48
CA GLU A 82 22.73 -0.99 16.78
C GLU A 82 22.51 0.19 15.82
N LEU A 83 21.28 0.68 15.67
CA LEU A 83 20.93 1.74 14.74
C LEU A 83 21.55 3.08 15.17
N GLU A 84 22.40 3.64 14.31
CA GLU A 84 23.10 4.89 14.50
C GLU A 84 22.83 5.90 13.37
N VAL A 85 23.21 7.15 13.59
CA VAL A 85 23.19 8.18 12.54
C VAL A 85 24.13 7.76 11.40
N SER A 86 23.69 7.96 10.17
CA SER A 86 24.32 7.52 8.91
C SER A 86 24.02 6.08 8.49
N ASP A 87 23.35 5.28 9.33
CA ASP A 87 22.86 3.98 8.87
C ASP A 87 21.83 4.15 7.77
N GLU A 88 21.85 3.21 6.82
CA GLU A 88 21.03 3.29 5.63
C GLU A 88 20.47 1.93 5.20
N VAL A 89 19.33 2.02 4.53
CA VAL A 89 18.73 0.91 3.80
C VAL A 89 18.47 1.35 2.37
N VAL A 90 18.88 0.48 1.45
CA VAL A 90 18.74 0.67 0.01
C VAL A 90 17.86 -0.44 -0.54
N PHE A 91 16.78 -0.07 -1.23
CA PHE A 91 15.87 -1.00 -1.89
C PHE A 91 15.82 -0.72 -3.39
N ARG A 92 15.94 -1.76 -4.23
CA ARG A 92 15.87 -1.61 -5.70
C ARG A 92 14.82 -2.51 -6.33
N LYS A 93 14.11 -1.98 -7.32
CA LYS A 93 13.14 -2.70 -8.13
C LYS A 93 12.95 -2.01 -9.51
N GLU A 94 12.70 -2.80 -10.55
CA GLU A 94 12.18 -2.34 -11.85
C GLU A 94 10.70 -1.93 -11.76
N LEU A 95 10.38 -0.72 -12.27
CA LEU A 95 9.01 -0.23 -12.37
C LEU A 95 8.43 -0.56 -13.74
N THR A 96 7.63 -1.61 -13.80
CA THR A 96 7.09 -2.15 -15.05
C THR A 96 5.81 -1.45 -15.49
N ASP A 97 5.42 -1.65 -16.76
CA ASP A 97 4.11 -1.20 -17.27
C ASP A 97 2.94 -1.82 -16.47
N SER A 98 3.11 -3.05 -16.00
CA SER A 98 2.14 -3.72 -15.11
C SER A 98 2.02 -3.01 -13.77
N ASP A 99 3.13 -2.54 -13.18
CA ASP A 99 3.09 -1.76 -11.94
C ASP A 99 2.37 -0.41 -12.14
N VAL A 100 2.57 0.25 -13.29
CA VAL A 100 1.88 1.51 -13.63
C VAL A 100 0.37 1.32 -13.72
N HIS A 101 -0.09 0.28 -14.41
CA HIS A 101 -1.52 -0.03 -14.51
C HIS A 101 -2.10 -0.45 -13.16
N ALA A 102 -1.41 -1.32 -12.42
CA ALA A 102 -1.83 -1.71 -11.08
C ALA A 102 -1.92 -0.52 -10.13
N PHE A 103 -0.97 0.43 -10.22
CA PHE A 103 -1.00 1.65 -9.42
C PHE A 103 -2.18 2.54 -9.80
N ALA A 104 -2.48 2.71 -11.09
CA ALA A 104 -3.65 3.47 -11.53
C ALA A 104 -4.95 2.89 -10.97
N ASP A 105 -5.09 1.57 -10.93
CA ASP A 105 -6.27 0.89 -10.40
C ASP A 105 -6.42 1.07 -8.88
N ILE A 106 -5.34 0.93 -8.10
CA ILE A 106 -5.41 1.04 -6.63
C ILE A 106 -5.48 2.49 -6.14
N SER A 107 -4.85 3.43 -6.85
CA SER A 107 -4.81 4.84 -6.47
C SER A 107 -5.98 5.65 -7.04
N GLY A 108 -6.57 5.19 -8.14
CA GLY A 108 -7.53 5.95 -8.93
C GLY A 108 -6.89 7.01 -9.84
N ASP A 109 -5.56 7.14 -9.86
CA ASP A 109 -4.86 8.05 -10.78
C ASP A 109 -4.77 7.46 -12.19
N THR A 110 -5.84 7.67 -12.95
CA THR A 110 -5.95 7.26 -14.36
C THR A 110 -5.53 8.37 -15.33
N ASN A 111 -4.62 9.26 -14.93
CA ASN A 111 -4.13 10.31 -15.83
C ASN A 111 -3.51 9.70 -17.10
N ARG A 112 -3.99 10.13 -18.26
CA ARG A 112 -3.57 9.63 -19.58
C ARG A 112 -2.06 9.73 -19.80
N LEU A 113 -1.38 10.66 -19.13
CA LEU A 113 0.08 10.77 -19.17
C LEU A 113 0.79 9.45 -18.84
N HIS A 114 0.21 8.61 -17.99
CA HIS A 114 0.81 7.34 -17.56
C HIS A 114 0.33 6.13 -18.37
N LEU A 115 -0.79 6.26 -19.10
CA LEU A 115 -1.56 5.12 -19.62
C LEU A 115 -1.78 5.14 -21.14
N ASP A 116 -1.63 6.29 -21.77
CA ASP A 116 -1.95 6.47 -23.19
C ASP A 116 -0.74 6.99 -23.97
N ASP A 117 -0.21 6.16 -24.87
CA ASP A 117 0.97 6.46 -25.69
C ASP A 117 0.73 7.65 -26.63
N GLU A 118 -0.45 7.75 -27.26
CA GLU A 118 -0.77 8.83 -28.20
C GLU A 118 -0.84 10.15 -27.44
N PHE A 119 -1.57 10.19 -26.32
CA PHE A 119 -1.64 11.37 -25.48
C PHE A 119 -0.26 11.79 -24.96
N ALA A 120 0.51 10.84 -24.44
CA ALA A 120 1.80 11.14 -23.83
C ALA A 120 2.83 11.61 -24.88
N SER A 121 2.75 11.13 -26.13
CA SER A 121 3.59 11.57 -27.23
C SER A 121 3.45 13.06 -27.56
N ASP A 122 2.27 13.64 -27.32
CA ASP A 122 1.99 15.07 -27.52
C ASP A 122 2.40 15.95 -26.33
N THR A 123 2.83 15.35 -25.21
CA THR A 123 3.27 16.09 -24.02
C THR A 123 4.75 16.48 -24.11
N ARG A 124 5.21 17.35 -23.20
CA ARG A 124 6.63 17.69 -23.06
C ARG A 124 7.55 16.49 -22.82
N PHE A 125 7.00 15.35 -22.37
CA PHE A 125 7.76 14.15 -22.08
C PHE A 125 7.95 13.27 -23.33
N GLY A 126 7.04 13.40 -24.31
CA GLY A 126 7.08 12.66 -25.58
C GLY A 126 6.84 11.15 -25.47
N ARG A 127 6.48 10.65 -24.27
CA ARG A 127 6.25 9.24 -23.95
C ARG A 127 5.55 9.13 -22.59
N ARG A 128 4.98 7.95 -22.30
CA ARG A 128 4.46 7.63 -20.97
C ARG A 128 5.59 7.57 -19.95
N ILE A 129 5.29 8.00 -18.74
CA ILE A 129 6.20 7.98 -17.59
C ILE A 129 5.51 7.31 -16.41
N VAL A 130 6.29 6.81 -15.47
CA VAL A 130 5.78 6.26 -14.21
C VAL A 130 5.11 7.37 -13.38
N HIS A 131 4.05 7.06 -12.62
CA HIS A 131 3.52 7.96 -11.59
C HIS A 131 4.61 8.30 -10.57
N GLY A 132 4.81 9.59 -10.26
CA GLY A 132 5.80 9.99 -9.25
C GLY A 132 5.54 9.34 -7.89
N THR A 133 4.28 9.20 -7.51
CA THR A 133 3.84 8.56 -6.26
C THR A 133 4.03 7.03 -6.25
N LEU A 134 4.02 6.38 -7.42
CA LEU A 134 4.42 4.97 -7.53
C LEU A 134 5.92 4.83 -7.26
N ALA A 135 6.74 5.70 -7.86
CA ALA A 135 8.18 5.69 -7.62
C ALA A 135 8.53 6.03 -6.15
N SER A 136 7.86 7.02 -5.55
CA SER A 136 8.07 7.36 -4.12
C SER A 136 7.63 6.24 -3.18
N GLY A 137 6.72 5.35 -3.59
CA GLY A 137 6.33 4.16 -2.83
C GLY A 137 7.50 3.23 -2.50
N LEU A 138 8.60 3.29 -3.25
CA LEU A 138 9.80 2.51 -2.94
C LEU A 138 10.51 3.02 -1.68
N ILE A 139 10.34 4.29 -1.30
CA ILE A 139 10.80 4.79 0.00
C ILE A 139 10.12 4.00 1.12
N SER A 140 8.81 3.78 1.04
CA SER A 140 8.11 2.93 2.00
C SER A 140 8.62 1.49 2.01
N SER A 141 9.08 0.97 0.85
CA SER A 141 9.66 -0.38 0.77
C SER A 141 11.04 -0.44 1.45
N ALA A 142 11.86 0.60 1.31
CA ALA A 142 13.14 0.73 2.00
C ALA A 142 12.95 0.93 3.52
N LEU A 143 12.01 1.80 3.92
CA LEU A 143 11.66 1.99 5.32
C LEU A 143 11.23 0.68 5.98
N ALA A 144 10.40 -0.13 5.32
CA ALA A 144 9.94 -1.41 5.85
C ALA A 144 11.06 -2.45 6.09
N ARG A 145 12.31 -2.15 5.69
CA ARG A 145 13.52 -2.97 5.87
C ARG A 145 14.49 -2.37 6.88
N LEU A 146 14.21 -1.19 7.42
CA LEU A 146 14.89 -0.73 8.63
C LEU A 146 14.57 -1.70 9.76
N PRO A 147 15.50 -1.93 10.70
CA PRO A 147 15.24 -2.83 11.80
C PRO A 147 14.10 -2.29 12.68
N GLY A 148 13.26 -3.20 13.16
CA GLY A 148 12.12 -2.88 14.03
C GLY A 148 10.81 -2.66 13.27
N MET A 149 9.76 -2.34 14.03
CA MET A 149 8.44 -2.03 13.48
C MET A 149 8.37 -0.54 13.15
N ILE A 150 8.29 -0.22 11.86
CA ILE A 150 8.36 1.17 11.39
C ILE A 150 6.96 1.77 11.25
N VAL A 151 6.75 2.92 11.91
CA VAL A 151 5.57 3.77 11.72
C VAL A 151 5.99 5.02 10.96
N TYR A 152 5.44 5.19 9.76
CA TYR A 152 5.77 6.28 8.85
C TYR A 152 4.92 7.52 9.18
N LEU A 153 5.52 8.52 9.85
CA LEU A 153 4.79 9.65 10.43
C LEU A 153 4.61 10.81 9.45
N SER A 154 5.66 11.16 8.72
CA SER A 154 5.62 12.20 7.69
C SER A 154 6.63 11.95 6.60
N GLN A 155 6.37 12.52 5.43
CA GLN A 155 7.25 12.49 4.27
C GLN A 155 7.10 13.79 3.48
N ASP A 156 8.23 14.43 3.18
CA ASP A 156 8.34 15.52 2.22
C ASP A 156 9.02 15.02 0.94
N LEU A 157 8.55 15.43 -0.24
CA LEU A 157 9.05 14.93 -1.54
C LEU A 157 9.21 16.06 -2.56
N ASP A 158 10.37 16.11 -3.19
CA ASP A 158 10.65 16.87 -4.40
C ASP A 158 10.82 15.92 -5.58
N PHE A 159 9.97 16.07 -6.60
CA PHE A 159 10.02 15.28 -7.83
C PHE A 159 10.93 15.98 -8.86
N GLU A 160 12.20 15.61 -8.89
CA GLU A 160 13.20 16.28 -9.72
C GLU A 160 13.10 15.92 -11.21
N ARG A 161 12.86 14.63 -11.51
CA ARG A 161 12.92 14.09 -12.88
C ARG A 161 11.88 12.99 -13.10
N PRO A 162 11.34 12.84 -14.33
CA PRO A 162 10.45 11.74 -14.66
C PRO A 162 11.19 10.40 -14.68
N VAL A 163 10.48 9.32 -14.36
CA VAL A 163 10.99 7.95 -14.46
C VAL A 163 10.35 7.26 -15.66
N ASP A 164 11.18 6.59 -16.45
CA ASP A 164 10.73 5.81 -17.59
C ASP A 164 10.18 4.45 -17.15
N ILE A 165 9.15 3.98 -17.88
CA ILE A 165 8.59 2.66 -17.65
C ILE A 165 9.63 1.60 -18.07
N GLY A 166 9.85 0.61 -17.21
CA GLY A 166 10.88 -0.41 -17.36
C GLY A 166 12.24 0.00 -16.76
N THR A 167 12.33 1.12 -16.06
CA THR A 167 13.56 1.52 -15.36
C THR A 167 13.63 0.87 -13.98
N THR A 168 14.82 0.34 -13.64
CA THR A 168 15.18 0.00 -12.27
C THR A 168 15.52 1.27 -11.50
N VAL A 169 14.82 1.44 -10.37
CA VAL A 169 15.03 2.55 -9.45
C VAL A 169 15.46 2.02 -8.08
N GLU A 170 16.20 2.85 -7.38
CA GLU A 170 16.81 2.62 -6.10
C GLU A 170 16.28 3.65 -5.11
N ALA A 171 15.60 3.23 -4.05
CA ALA A 171 15.26 4.08 -2.93
C ALA A 171 16.24 3.86 -1.78
N THR A 172 16.81 4.95 -1.28
CA THR A 172 17.72 4.97 -0.15
C THR A 172 17.11 5.80 0.96
N VAL A 173 17.05 5.21 2.15
CA VAL A 173 16.68 5.89 3.40
C VAL A 173 17.87 5.87 4.33
N ARG A 174 18.27 7.02 4.85
CA ARG A 174 19.44 7.15 5.73
C ARG A 174 19.06 7.89 6.99
N VAL A 175 19.43 7.37 8.15
CA VAL A 175 19.21 8.05 9.44
C VAL A 175 20.04 9.32 9.49
N ALA A 176 19.38 10.47 9.46
CA ALA A 176 20.01 11.77 9.52
C ALA A 176 20.13 12.28 10.97
N GLU A 177 19.11 12.00 11.79
CA GLU A 177 19.04 12.49 13.17
C GLU A 177 18.14 11.60 14.04
N THR A 178 18.56 11.34 15.28
CA THR A 178 17.71 10.75 16.32
C THR A 178 16.92 11.85 17.03
N LEU A 179 15.60 11.70 17.07
CA LEU A 179 14.66 12.61 17.74
C LEU A 179 14.16 12.00 19.06
N ASP A 180 13.39 12.76 19.84
CA ASP A 180 12.81 12.27 21.09
C ASP A 180 11.69 11.23 20.87
N GLY A 181 11.63 10.22 21.73
CA GLY A 181 10.56 9.22 21.78
C GLY A 181 10.59 8.25 20.61
N ASP A 182 11.75 7.62 20.40
CA ASP A 182 12.00 6.59 19.38
C ASP A 182 11.72 7.03 17.94
N ARG A 183 11.76 8.36 17.73
CA ARG A 183 11.55 8.98 16.42
C ARG A 183 12.89 9.28 15.76
N TYR A 184 12.90 9.16 14.45
CA TYR A 184 14.09 9.39 13.64
C TYR A 184 13.72 10.25 12.43
N ARG A 185 14.61 11.16 12.07
CA ARG A 185 14.59 11.89 10.80
C ARG A 185 15.49 11.17 9.83
N LEU A 186 15.01 10.98 8.60
CA LEU A 186 15.74 10.28 7.57
C LEU A 186 15.81 11.11 6.29
N ASP A 187 17.00 11.16 5.69
CA ASP A 187 17.14 11.57 4.30
C ASP A 187 16.56 10.45 3.42
N THR A 188 15.72 10.81 2.46
CA THR A 188 15.12 9.86 1.52
C THR A 188 15.41 10.27 0.09
N THR A 189 15.95 9.34 -0.70
CA THR A 189 16.26 9.60 -2.10
C THR A 189 15.78 8.44 -2.95
N VAL A 190 15.36 8.75 -4.18
CA VAL A 190 15.14 7.75 -5.23
C VAL A 190 16.00 8.11 -6.43
N GLN A 191 16.77 7.15 -6.92
CA GLN A 191 17.71 7.30 -8.03
C GLN A 191 17.48 6.21 -9.08
N THR A 192 17.84 6.50 -10.33
CA THR A 192 17.97 5.49 -11.39
C THR A 192 19.35 4.82 -11.34
N GLU A 193 19.54 3.70 -12.05
CA GLU A 193 20.80 2.93 -12.04
C GLU A 193 22.04 3.74 -12.48
N ASP A 194 21.86 4.82 -13.23
CA ASP A 194 22.94 5.73 -13.64
C ASP A 194 23.30 6.78 -12.57
N GLY A 195 22.67 6.73 -11.39
CA GLY A 195 22.88 7.66 -10.27
C GLY A 195 22.11 8.97 -10.40
N THR A 196 21.19 9.09 -11.36
CA THR A 196 20.37 10.29 -11.49
C THR A 196 19.27 10.31 -10.41
N THR A 197 19.28 11.33 -9.55
CA THR A 197 18.18 11.57 -8.59
C THR A 197 16.88 11.89 -9.32
N VAL A 198 15.82 11.16 -9.00
CA VAL A 198 14.46 11.40 -9.53
C VAL A 198 13.53 11.94 -8.45
N ILE A 199 13.77 11.57 -7.19
CA ILE A 199 13.06 12.08 -6.03
C ILE A 199 14.07 12.34 -4.91
N ASP A 200 13.95 13.49 -4.26
CA ASP A 200 14.69 13.88 -3.06
C ASP A 200 13.69 14.26 -1.96
N GLY A 201 14.06 14.11 -0.69
CA GLY A 201 13.13 14.40 0.39
C GLY A 201 13.58 13.91 1.76
N GLU A 202 12.65 13.96 2.70
CA GLU A 202 12.89 13.61 4.10
C GLU A 202 11.68 12.89 4.71
N ALA A 203 11.93 11.90 5.56
CA ALA A 203 10.94 11.22 6.36
C ALA A 203 11.11 11.50 7.86
N ILE A 204 10.00 11.48 8.60
CA ILE A 204 10.03 11.20 10.05
C ILE A 204 9.35 9.86 10.28
N VAL A 205 10.01 8.98 11.01
CA VAL A 205 9.48 7.68 11.41
C VAL A 205 9.57 7.50 12.92
N LEU A 206 8.75 6.61 13.45
CA LEU A 206 8.89 6.01 14.78
C LEU A 206 9.31 4.55 14.59
N ILE A 207 10.31 4.10 15.34
CA ILE A 207 10.79 2.72 15.32
C ILE A 207 10.40 2.07 16.64
N ASP A 208 9.46 1.13 16.58
CA ASP A 208 8.94 0.43 17.74
C ASP A 208 9.44 -1.03 17.77
N THR A 209 9.38 -1.66 18.93
CA THR A 209 9.69 -3.08 19.07
C THR A 209 8.49 -3.89 18.58
N PRO A 210 8.67 -4.86 17.66
CA PRO A 210 7.59 -5.73 17.24
C PRO A 210 7.03 -6.52 18.44
N PRO A 211 5.74 -6.88 18.44
CA PRO A 211 5.16 -7.71 19.49
C PRO A 211 5.92 -9.04 19.59
N ALA A 212 6.09 -9.55 20.82
CA ALA A 212 6.69 -10.85 21.04
C ALA A 212 5.88 -11.92 20.26
N PRO A 213 6.55 -12.92 19.66
CA PRO A 213 5.83 -14.00 18.98
C PRO A 213 4.88 -14.66 19.96
N GLU A 214 3.63 -14.84 19.54
CA GLU A 214 2.61 -15.55 20.32
C GLU A 214 3.20 -16.93 20.68
N THR A 215 3.44 -17.18 21.96
CA THR A 215 3.78 -18.51 22.41
C THR A 215 2.48 -19.30 22.45
N ASP A 216 2.42 -20.43 21.75
CA ASP A 216 1.29 -21.37 21.79
C ASP A 216 1.11 -21.89 23.23
N ALA A 217 0.46 -21.11 24.08
CA ALA A 217 0.26 -21.41 25.51
C ALA A 217 -1.08 -22.12 25.78
N ASP A 218 -1.85 -22.48 24.76
CA ASP A 218 -3.17 -23.12 24.89
C ASP A 218 -3.29 -24.47 24.16
N ALA A 219 -2.18 -25.22 24.03
CA ALA A 219 -2.22 -26.59 23.47
C ALA A 219 -2.37 -27.72 24.51
N ASP A 220 -2.27 -27.43 25.83
CA ASP A 220 -2.22 -28.47 26.88
C ASP A 220 -3.40 -28.44 27.88
N ALA A 221 -4.56 -27.92 27.47
CA ALA A 221 -5.77 -27.90 28.31
C ALA A 221 -6.93 -28.74 27.75
N ASP A 222 -6.68 -29.89 27.11
CA ASP A 222 -7.75 -30.88 26.86
C ASP A 222 -7.26 -32.33 26.82
N ALA A 223 -6.46 -32.72 27.82
CA ALA A 223 -6.09 -34.11 28.04
C ALA A 223 -6.22 -34.50 29.53
N SER A 224 -7.38 -34.24 30.15
CA SER A 224 -7.75 -34.95 31.39
C SER A 224 -9.26 -35.05 31.59
N THR A 225 -9.93 -35.87 30.79
CA THR A 225 -11.17 -36.54 31.21
C THR A 225 -11.21 -37.94 30.60
N THR A 226 -10.55 -38.88 31.27
CA THR A 226 -10.92 -40.31 31.27
C THR A 226 -10.32 -40.90 32.54
N GLU A 227 -11.14 -41.04 33.58
CA GLU A 227 -11.41 -42.29 34.32
C GLU A 227 -12.46 -42.04 35.40
#